data_AF-A0A7C4DKF4-F1
#
_entry.id   AF-A0A7C4DKF4-F1
#
_cell.length_a   1.000
_cell.length_b   1.000
_cell.length_c   1.000
_cell.angle_alpha   90.00
_cell.angle_beta   90.00
_cell.angle_gamma   90.00
#
_symmetry.space_group_name_H-M   'P 1'
#
loop_
_entity.id
_entity.type
_entity.pdbx_description
1 polymer ?
#
loop_
_entity_poly.entity_id
_entity_poly.type
_entity_poly.pdbx_seq_one_letter_code
_entity_poly.pdbx_strand_id
1 'polypeptide(L)'
;MKRGLLTAVVLALLTSSLFAAPEPAWVLDLSGQARFFDLPWPSELRRMPDGSISTKGFPNPYDWELVDFAAAGVQRGFGFGLSQAIYFRFTAPITVGDLPEGAATLTADSPIFLIDVDPAS
;
A
#
# COMPACT_ATOMS: atom_id res chain seq x y z
N MET A 1 4.87 52.36 10.37
CA MET A 1 3.86 51.27 10.21
C MET A 1 4.11 50.33 9.02
N LYS A 2 5.19 50.44 8.21
CA LYS A 2 5.41 49.56 7.04
C LYS A 2 6.48 48.46 7.23
N ARG A 3 7.33 48.54 8.27
CA ARG A 3 8.43 47.57 8.49
C ARG A 3 8.03 46.29 9.23
N GLY A 4 7.01 46.33 10.08
CA GLY A 4 6.53 45.14 10.81
C GLY A 4 5.68 44.18 9.97
N LEU A 5 5.06 44.67 8.88
CA LEU A 5 4.21 43.86 8.02
C LEU A 5 5.03 42.93 7.10
N LEU A 6 6.20 43.39 6.63
CA LEU A 6 7.10 42.59 5.79
C LEU A 6 7.75 41.43 6.56
N THR A 7 8.12 41.63 7.82
CA THR A 7 8.73 40.58 8.66
C THR A 7 7.74 39.48 9.04
N ALA A 8 6.46 39.83 9.27
CA ALA A 8 5.41 38.87 9.58
C ALA A 8 5.04 37.98 8.36
N VAL A 9 5.10 38.53 7.14
CA VAL A 9 4.80 37.79 5.91
C VAL A 9 5.93 36.79 5.57
N VAL A 10 7.20 37.16 5.77
CA VAL A 10 8.35 36.26 5.48
C VAL A 10 8.42 35.09 6.48
N LEU A 11 8.00 35.30 7.74
CA LEU A 11 7.97 34.21 8.74
C LEU A 11 6.82 33.21 8.49
N ALA A 12 5.68 33.68 7.98
CA ALA A 12 4.53 32.81 7.67
C ALA A 12 4.75 31.91 6.44
N LEU A 13 5.56 32.34 5.47
CA LEU A 13 5.91 31.57 4.27
C LEU A 13 6.97 30.48 4.51
N LEU A 14 7.72 30.55 5.61
CA LEU A 14 8.68 29.51 6.01
C LEU A 14 8.05 28.40 6.86
N THR A 15 6.90 28.65 7.49
CA THR A 15 6.20 27.65 8.32
C THR A 15 5.23 26.76 7.56
N SER A 16 4.77 27.16 6.37
CA SER A 16 3.86 26.34 5.55
C SER A 16 4.51 25.06 5.04
N SER A 17 5.84 25.03 4.91
CA SER A 17 6.61 23.87 4.46
C SER A 17 6.87 22.84 5.56
N LEU A 18 6.66 23.19 6.83
CA LEU A 18 6.88 22.29 7.98
C LEU A 18 5.65 21.43 8.33
N PHE A 19 4.51 21.67 7.68
CA PHE A 19 3.24 20.99 7.94
C PHE A 19 2.65 20.30 6.70
N ALA A 20 3.48 19.99 5.70
CA ALA A 20 3.06 19.02 4.69
C ALA A 20 2.74 17.70 5.42
N ALA A 21 1.48 17.26 5.36
CA ALA A 21 1.13 15.92 5.79
C ALA A 21 2.06 14.95 5.06
N PRO A 22 2.60 13.92 5.73
CA PRO A 22 3.51 13.00 5.06
C PRO A 22 2.81 12.43 3.84
N GLU A 23 3.44 12.59 2.67
CA GLU A 23 2.97 11.98 1.43
C GLU A 23 2.73 10.48 1.67
N PRO A 24 1.66 9.89 1.12
CA PRO A 24 1.37 8.48 1.30
C PRO A 24 2.56 7.66 0.77
N ALA A 25 3.27 7.02 1.69
CA ALA A 25 4.35 6.12 1.39
C ALA A 25 3.84 4.69 1.53
N TRP A 26 4.23 3.81 0.62
CA TRP A 26 3.97 2.38 0.79
C TRP A 26 4.77 1.86 1.98
N VAL A 27 4.18 0.92 2.73
CA VAL A 27 4.81 0.33 3.91
C VAL A 27 5.45 -1.00 3.54
N LEU A 28 6.72 -1.14 3.94
CA LEU A 28 7.47 -2.38 3.87
C LEU A 28 8.32 -2.54 5.11
N ASP A 29 7.86 -3.41 6.01
CA ASP A 29 8.63 -3.82 7.17
C ASP A 29 9.12 -5.26 6.99
N LEU A 30 10.40 -5.38 6.62
CA LEU A 30 11.10 -6.65 6.40
C LEU A 30 11.55 -7.33 7.70
N SER A 31 11.31 -6.74 8.87
CA SER A 31 11.78 -7.28 10.16
C SER A 31 11.07 -8.56 10.61
N GLY A 32 9.90 -8.86 10.01
CA GLY A 32 9.05 -9.99 10.41
C GLY A 32 8.25 -9.77 11.70
N GLN A 33 8.36 -8.59 12.34
CA GLN A 33 7.59 -8.20 13.53
C GLN A 33 6.40 -7.28 13.20
N ALA A 34 6.20 -7.02 11.91
CA ALA A 34 5.25 -6.04 11.42
C ALA A 34 3.78 -6.48 11.56
N ARG A 35 2.83 -5.54 11.45
CA ARG A 35 1.41 -5.90 11.29
C ARG A 35 1.21 -6.68 9.99
N PHE A 36 0.10 -7.39 9.88
CA PHE A 36 -0.12 -8.31 8.76
C PHE A 36 0.10 -7.67 7.37
N PHE A 37 -0.44 -6.48 7.15
CA PHE A 37 -0.32 -5.78 5.87
C PHE A 37 0.85 -4.79 5.80
N ASP A 38 1.77 -4.82 6.76
CA ASP A 38 3.04 -4.06 6.67
C ASP A 38 4.08 -4.79 5.79
N LEU A 39 3.79 -6.05 5.44
CA LEU A 39 4.34 -6.73 4.27
C LEU A 39 3.25 -6.80 3.19
N PRO A 40 3.62 -6.73 1.90
CA PRO A 40 2.68 -6.97 0.81
C PRO A 40 1.99 -8.34 0.96
N TRP A 41 0.73 -8.43 0.55
CA TRP A 41 0.03 -9.70 0.46
C TRP A 41 -0.36 -9.97 -0.99
N PRO A 42 0.00 -11.12 -1.57
CA PRO A 42 0.79 -12.21 -0.98
C PRO A 42 2.29 -11.88 -0.84
N SER A 43 2.99 -12.63 0.03
CA SER A 43 4.45 -12.52 0.19
C SER A 43 5.08 -13.84 0.66
N GLU A 44 6.15 -14.25 -0.03
CA GLU A 44 6.94 -15.44 0.31
C GLU A 44 7.68 -15.32 1.66
N LEU A 45 7.85 -14.11 2.19
CA LEU A 45 8.41 -13.92 3.54
C LEU A 45 7.49 -14.48 4.65
N ARG A 46 6.24 -14.82 4.30
CA ARG A 46 5.29 -15.49 5.21
C ARG A 46 5.33 -17.01 5.11
N ARG A 47 6.15 -17.58 4.22
CA ARG A 47 6.32 -19.02 4.10
C ARG A 47 7.03 -19.56 5.34
N MET A 48 6.41 -20.55 5.96
CA MET A 48 6.94 -21.28 7.09
C MET A 48 7.92 -22.37 6.62
N PRO A 49 8.77 -22.93 7.50
CA PRO A 49 9.71 -23.99 7.12
C PRO A 49 9.06 -25.24 6.53
N ASP A 50 7.80 -25.52 6.87
CA ASP A 50 7.01 -26.63 6.33
C ASP A 50 6.35 -26.32 4.97
N GLY A 51 6.59 -25.12 4.42
CA GLY A 51 6.04 -24.67 3.15
C GLY A 51 4.64 -24.05 3.21
N SER A 52 3.98 -24.09 4.38
CA SER A 52 2.69 -23.43 4.60
C SER A 52 2.85 -21.90 4.66
N ILE A 53 1.74 -21.17 4.48
CA ILE A 53 1.73 -19.71 4.58
C ILE A 53 1.16 -19.27 5.93
N SER A 54 1.94 -18.49 6.67
CA SER A 54 1.50 -17.93 7.96
C SER A 54 0.45 -16.84 7.78
N THR A 55 -0.75 -17.08 8.32
CA THR A 55 -1.83 -16.07 8.46
C THR A 55 -1.82 -15.37 9.82
N LYS A 56 -0.77 -15.57 10.64
CA LYS A 56 -0.66 -14.96 11.97
C LYS A 56 -0.78 -13.43 11.89
N GLY A 57 -1.71 -12.88 12.66
CA GLY A 57 -1.96 -11.43 12.74
C GLY A 57 -2.91 -10.89 11.67
N PHE A 58 -3.49 -11.74 10.82
CA PHE A 58 -4.52 -11.33 9.87
C PHE A 58 -5.67 -10.61 10.62
N PRO A 59 -6.13 -9.42 10.18
CA PRO A 59 -7.14 -8.68 10.90
C PRO A 59 -8.51 -9.39 10.91
N ASN A 60 -9.06 -9.65 12.10
CA ASN A 60 -10.43 -10.11 12.30
C ASN A 60 -11.09 -9.34 13.47
N PRO A 61 -11.29 -8.01 13.36
CA PRO A 61 -11.71 -7.18 14.50
C PRO A 61 -13.14 -7.48 14.99
N TYR A 62 -13.94 -8.17 14.16
CA TYR A 62 -15.33 -8.51 14.46
C TYR A 62 -15.54 -10.00 14.73
N ASP A 63 -14.45 -10.78 14.82
CA ASP A 63 -14.49 -12.21 15.10
C ASP A 63 -15.43 -13.00 14.16
N TRP A 64 -15.35 -12.68 12.87
CA TRP A 64 -16.17 -13.34 11.85
C TRP A 64 -15.62 -14.72 11.53
N GLU A 65 -16.42 -15.75 11.74
CA GLU A 65 -16.07 -17.15 11.45
C GLU A 65 -15.60 -17.36 10.00
N LEU A 66 -16.17 -16.60 9.05
CA LEU A 66 -15.74 -16.65 7.65
C LEU A 66 -14.26 -16.28 7.47
N VAL A 67 -13.75 -15.33 8.25
CA VAL A 67 -12.35 -14.89 8.19
C VAL A 67 -11.45 -16.01 8.71
N ASP A 68 -11.83 -16.66 9.80
CA ASP A 68 -11.07 -17.79 10.36
C ASP A 68 -11.07 -18.99 9.42
N PHE A 69 -12.22 -19.29 8.81
CA PHE A 69 -12.34 -20.33 7.80
C PHE A 69 -11.43 -20.06 6.60
N ALA A 70 -11.40 -18.82 6.11
CA ALA A 70 -10.51 -18.41 5.01
C ALA A 70 -9.03 -18.51 5.41
N ALA A 71 -8.68 -18.05 6.62
CA ALA A 71 -7.31 -18.10 7.13
C ALA A 71 -6.83 -19.56 7.28
N ALA A 72 -7.68 -20.45 7.78
CA ALA A 72 -7.40 -21.88 7.85
C ALA A 72 -7.29 -22.51 6.46
N GLY A 73 -8.08 -22.06 5.47
CA GLY A 73 -7.95 -22.47 4.08
C GLY A 73 -6.57 -22.14 3.49
N VAL A 74 -6.09 -20.91 3.72
CA VAL A 74 -4.76 -20.46 3.28
C VAL A 74 -3.64 -21.29 3.91
N GLN A 75 -3.72 -21.58 5.22
CA GLN A 75 -2.70 -22.37 5.93
C GLN A 75 -2.60 -23.82 5.41
N ARG A 76 -3.65 -24.38 4.82
CA ARG A 76 -3.65 -25.72 4.21
C ARG A 76 -3.08 -25.74 2.79
N GLY A 77 -2.93 -24.57 2.16
CA GLY A 77 -2.37 -24.42 0.83
C GLY A 77 -0.84 -24.32 0.83
N PHE A 78 -0.25 -24.49 -0.36
CA PHE A 78 1.18 -24.31 -0.59
C PHE A 78 1.41 -23.24 -1.64
N GLY A 79 2.05 -22.13 -1.23
CA GLY A 79 2.34 -20.99 -2.11
C GLY A 79 1.12 -20.13 -2.43
N PHE A 80 1.27 -19.32 -3.48
CA PHE A 80 0.26 -18.38 -3.96
C PHE A 80 0.00 -18.61 -5.44
N GLY A 81 -1.13 -18.15 -5.96
CA GLY A 81 -1.39 -18.22 -7.41
C GLY A 81 -0.39 -17.38 -8.22
N LEU A 82 -0.39 -17.55 -9.53
CA LEU A 82 0.60 -16.89 -10.40
C LEU A 82 0.14 -15.52 -10.91
N SER A 83 -1.15 -15.21 -10.76
CA SER A 83 -1.78 -14.03 -11.35
C SER A 83 -2.85 -13.43 -10.43
N GLN A 84 -2.51 -13.23 -9.15
CA GLN A 84 -3.37 -12.46 -8.25
C GLN A 84 -2.91 -11.03 -8.08
N ALA A 85 -3.84 -10.18 -7.67
CA ALA A 85 -3.53 -8.86 -7.17
C ALA A 85 -2.58 -8.94 -5.96
N ILE A 86 -1.67 -7.98 -5.89
CA ILE A 86 -0.82 -7.76 -4.72
C ILE A 86 -1.37 -6.54 -3.97
N TYR A 87 -1.68 -6.73 -2.70
CA TYR A 87 -2.11 -5.68 -1.80
C TYR A 87 -0.90 -5.03 -1.13
N PHE A 88 -0.84 -3.69 -1.22
CA PHE A 88 0.12 -2.85 -0.53
C PHE A 88 -0.59 -1.91 0.42
N ARG A 89 -0.07 -1.76 1.64
CA ARG A 89 -0.57 -0.76 2.59
C ARG A 89 0.23 0.53 2.44
N PHE A 90 -0.46 1.66 2.54
CA PHE A 90 0.16 2.98 2.61
C PHE A 90 0.12 3.55 4.05
N THR A 91 1.00 4.50 4.34
CA THR A 91 1.04 5.24 5.62
C THR A 91 -0.14 6.20 5.78
N ALA A 92 -0.73 6.64 4.67
CA ALA A 92 -1.90 7.50 4.58
C ALA A 92 -2.77 7.10 3.38
N PRO A 93 -4.04 7.55 3.31
CA PRO A 93 -4.88 7.35 2.12
C PRO A 93 -4.21 7.90 0.86
N ILE A 94 -4.37 7.18 -0.26
CA ILE A 94 -4.00 7.69 -1.59
C ILE A 94 -5.13 8.59 -2.11
N THR A 95 -4.78 9.64 -2.86
CA THR A 95 -5.77 10.48 -3.55
C THR A 95 -6.35 9.72 -4.73
N VAL A 96 -7.51 9.09 -4.54
CA VAL A 96 -8.18 8.27 -5.56
C VAL A 96 -8.77 9.13 -6.69
N GLY A 97 -9.05 10.41 -6.44
CA GLY A 97 -9.70 11.32 -7.39
C GLY A 97 -8.90 11.59 -8.67
N ASP A 98 -7.60 11.28 -8.68
CA ASP A 98 -6.72 11.48 -9.82
C ASP A 98 -6.42 10.19 -10.59
N LEU A 99 -7.05 9.06 -10.23
CA LEU A 99 -6.86 7.81 -10.98
C LEU A 99 -7.54 7.91 -12.35
N PRO A 100 -6.78 7.71 -13.46
CA PRO A 100 -7.34 7.80 -14.80
C PRO A 100 -8.34 6.67 -15.07
N GLU A 101 -9.41 6.98 -15.79
CA GLU A 101 -10.36 5.97 -16.26
C GLU A 101 -9.90 5.31 -17.56
N GLY A 102 -10.06 3.98 -17.65
CA GLY A 102 -10.02 3.21 -18.89
C GLY A 102 -8.95 3.63 -19.89
N ALA A 103 -9.37 4.25 -21.01
CA ALA A 103 -8.47 4.66 -22.07
C ALA A 103 -7.40 5.70 -21.65
N ALA A 104 -7.67 6.51 -20.61
CA ALA A 104 -6.70 7.48 -20.12
C ALA A 104 -5.47 6.80 -19.49
N THR A 105 -5.59 5.54 -19.08
CA THR A 105 -4.45 4.77 -18.56
C THR A 105 -3.44 4.38 -19.64
N LEU A 106 -3.77 4.57 -20.93
CA LEU A 106 -2.89 4.24 -22.06
C LEU A 106 -1.88 5.35 -22.39
N THR A 107 -1.98 6.51 -21.72
CA THR A 107 -1.07 7.63 -21.94
C THR A 107 0.23 7.45 -21.15
N ALA A 108 1.33 7.98 -21.68
CA ALA A 108 2.65 7.87 -21.04
C ALA A 108 2.72 8.58 -19.67
N ASP A 109 1.86 9.58 -19.44
CA ASP A 109 1.80 10.36 -18.21
C ASP A 109 0.83 9.77 -17.17
N SER A 110 0.19 8.64 -17.48
CA SER A 110 -0.71 7.95 -16.57
C SER A 110 0.07 7.40 -15.35
N PRO A 111 -0.41 7.61 -14.11
CA PRO A 111 0.15 6.94 -12.94
C PRO A 111 -0.15 5.43 -12.91
N ILE A 112 -1.04 4.95 -13.79
CA ILE A 112 -1.36 3.53 -14.00
C ILE A 112 -0.72 3.08 -15.31
N PHE A 113 0.14 2.06 -15.23
CA PHE A 113 0.76 1.46 -16.40
C PHE A 113 0.03 0.18 -16.80
N LEU A 114 -0.42 0.12 -18.06
CA LEU A 114 -0.87 -1.12 -18.67
C LEU A 114 0.34 -1.80 -19.33
N ILE A 115 0.63 -3.03 -18.92
CA ILE A 115 1.70 -3.83 -19.53
C ILE A 115 1.03 -4.89 -20.40
N ASP A 116 1.32 -4.85 -21.69
CA ASP A 116 0.98 -5.94 -22.59
C ASP A 116 1.97 -7.09 -22.36
N VAL A 117 1.43 -8.30 -22.18
CA VAL A 117 2.17 -9.51 -21.83
C VAL A 117 2.22 -10.50 -22.98
N ASP A 118 1.74 -10.13 -24.17
CA ASP A 118 1.91 -10.92 -25.38
C ASP A 118 3.39 -10.98 -25.79
N PRO A 119 3.92 -12.15 -26.19
CA PRO A 119 5.30 -12.27 -26.67
C PRO A 119 5.68 -11.36 -27.86
N ALA A 120 4.71 -10.83 -28.60
CA ALA A 120 4.90 -9.93 -29.73
C ALA A 120 4.87 -8.44 -29.37
N SER A 121 4.65 -8.10 -28.09
CA SER A 121 4.62 -6.73 -27.57
C SER A 121 5.98 -6.07 -27.48
#